data_AF-A0A3P7JV93-F1
#
_entry.id   AF-A0A3P7JV93-F1
#
_cell.length_a   1.000
_cell.length_b   1.000
_cell.length_c   1.000
_cell.angle_alpha   90.00
_cell.angle_beta   90.00
_cell.angle_gamma   90.00
#
_symmetry.space_group_name_H-M   'P 1'
#
loop_
_entity.id
_entity.type
_entity.pdbx_description
1 polymer ?
#
loop_
_entity_poly.entity_id
_entity_poly.type
_entity_poly.pdbx_seq_one_letter_code
_entity_poly.pdbx_strand_id
1 'polypeptide(L)'
;MSDSVRRRILKERAVPKIEEFWFMTEHEHLRAAAAELLLNMLFLDEFFKDTVRKGTDKLKLWVLYAAEESERLSRCATAAFAILTEDVDANRRILDEIKSWPDIFKEIAMREDPESQRRGLMGIANIMESDEKLCAEIVASEIFRVLVAITKLGEKNEARKGATEQ
;
A
#
# COMPACT_ATOMS: atom_id res chain seq x y z
N MET A 1 -11.86 -12.54 -9.17
CA MET A 1 -11.33 -12.89 -10.51
C MET A 1 -10.57 -14.21 -10.37
N SER A 2 -10.66 -15.15 -11.32
CA SER A 2 -9.90 -16.41 -11.26
C SER A 2 -8.53 -16.29 -11.93
N ASP A 3 -7.59 -17.15 -11.56
CA ASP A 3 -6.23 -17.14 -12.15
C ASP A 3 -6.22 -17.41 -13.65
N SER A 4 -7.15 -18.23 -14.14
CA SER A 4 -7.34 -18.46 -15.58
C SER A 4 -7.62 -17.14 -16.33
N VAL A 5 -8.45 -16.27 -15.76
CA VAL A 5 -8.74 -14.96 -16.33
C VAL A 5 -7.51 -14.05 -16.27
N ARG A 6 -6.82 -13.99 -15.11
CA ARG A 6 -5.60 -13.19 -14.94
C ARG A 6 -4.49 -13.58 -15.93
N ARG A 7 -4.25 -14.89 -16.09
CA ARG A 7 -3.27 -15.43 -17.05
C ARG A 7 -3.62 -15.08 -18.49
N ARG A 8 -4.91 -15.07 -18.85
CA ARG A 8 -5.35 -14.64 -20.18
C ARG A 8 -5.06 -13.15 -20.41
N ILE A 9 -5.32 -12.29 -19.42
CA ILE A 9 -5.00 -10.86 -19.49
C ILE A 9 -3.49 -10.64 -19.72
N LEU A 10 -2.63 -11.40 -19.02
CA LEU A 10 -1.18 -11.36 -19.25
C LEU A 10 -0.79 -11.83 -20.66
N LYS A 11 -1.37 -12.94 -21.12
CA LYS A 11 -1.08 -13.52 -22.43
C LYS A 11 -1.40 -12.58 -23.58
N GLU A 12 -2.48 -11.82 -23.48
CA GLU A 12 -2.90 -10.82 -24.46
C GLU A 12 -2.05 -9.53 -24.42
N ARG A 13 -1.05 -9.43 -23.53
CA ARG A 13 -0.22 -8.22 -23.33
C ARG A 13 -1.07 -6.97 -23.09
N ALA A 14 -2.17 -7.13 -22.35
CA ALA A 14 -3.09 -6.03 -22.06
C ALA A 14 -2.54 -5.09 -20.96
N VAL A 15 -1.62 -5.56 -20.11
CA VAL A 15 -1.07 -4.82 -18.97
C VAL A 15 -0.51 -3.44 -19.32
N PRO A 16 0.35 -3.27 -20.34
CA PRO A 16 0.89 -1.94 -20.67
C PRO A 16 -0.20 -0.92 -21.01
N LYS A 17 -1.27 -1.35 -21.70
CA LYS A 17 -2.41 -0.48 -22.00
C LYS A 17 -3.23 -0.14 -20.77
N ILE A 18 -3.34 -1.07 -19.82
CA ILE A 18 -4.01 -0.82 -18.53
C ILE A 18 -3.20 0.19 -17.70
N GLU A 19 -1.87 0.06 -17.71
CA GLU A 19 -0.94 0.97 -17.04
C GLU A 19 -1.04 2.39 -17.60
N GLU A 20 -1.25 2.57 -18.91
CA GLU A 20 -1.51 3.91 -19.49
C GLU A 20 -2.69 4.62 -18.81
N PHE A 21 -3.80 3.93 -18.53
CA PHE A 21 -4.94 4.50 -17.79
C PHE A 21 -4.58 4.83 -16.33
N TRP A 22 -3.67 4.07 -15.74
CA TRP A 22 -3.21 4.27 -14.37
C TRP A 22 -2.30 5.51 -14.24
N PHE A 23 -1.61 5.89 -15.32
CA PHE A 23 -0.70 7.04 -15.39
C PHE A 23 -1.36 8.36 -15.82
N MET A 24 -2.64 8.32 -16.22
CA MET A 24 -3.38 9.54 -16.56
C MET A 24 -3.45 10.47 -15.34
N THR A 25 -3.58 11.78 -15.55
CA THR A 25 -3.74 12.77 -14.47
C THR A 25 -5.17 13.30 -14.38
N GLU A 26 -5.82 13.54 -15.53
CA GLU A 26 -7.13 14.23 -15.59
C GLU A 26 -8.36 13.29 -15.52
N HIS A 27 -8.15 11.97 -15.43
CA HIS A 27 -9.22 10.98 -15.49
C HIS A 27 -9.29 10.09 -14.24
N GLU A 28 -9.73 10.67 -13.12
CA GLU A 28 -9.81 9.99 -11.82
C GLU A 28 -10.52 8.62 -11.89
N HIS A 29 -11.69 8.54 -12.54
CA HIS A 29 -12.43 7.29 -12.63
C HIS A 29 -11.73 6.19 -13.44
N LEU A 30 -11.01 6.56 -14.50
CA LEU A 30 -10.24 5.61 -15.31
C LEU A 30 -9.01 5.12 -14.55
N ARG A 31 -8.32 6.04 -13.87
CA ARG A 31 -7.17 5.70 -13.01
C ARG A 31 -7.57 4.74 -11.90
N ALA A 32 -8.69 5.02 -11.22
CA ALA A 32 -9.20 4.17 -10.16
C ALA A 32 -9.60 2.78 -10.67
N ALA A 33 -10.29 2.70 -11.80
CA ALA A 33 -10.65 1.41 -12.41
C ALA A 33 -9.41 0.61 -12.85
N ALA A 34 -8.39 1.28 -13.39
CA ALA A 34 -7.11 0.65 -13.73
C ALA A 34 -6.42 0.11 -12.49
N ALA A 35 -6.36 0.89 -11.40
CA ALA A 35 -5.79 0.44 -10.14
C ALA A 35 -6.53 -0.77 -9.54
N GLU A 36 -7.87 -0.77 -9.54
CA GLU A 36 -8.66 -1.91 -9.08
C GLU A 36 -8.38 -3.19 -9.90
N LEU A 37 -8.20 -3.05 -11.21
CA LEU A 37 -7.83 -4.17 -12.07
C LEU A 37 -6.41 -4.66 -11.76
N LEU A 38 -5.45 -3.75 -11.66
CA LEU A 38 -4.05 -4.09 -11.36
C LEU A 38 -3.90 -4.70 -9.97
N LEU A 39 -4.64 -4.22 -8.96
CA LEU A 39 -4.74 -4.83 -7.64
C LEU A 39 -5.22 -6.29 -7.74
N ASN A 40 -6.26 -6.54 -8.52
CA ASN A 40 -6.72 -7.90 -8.76
C ASN A 40 -5.68 -8.77 -9.47
N MET A 41 -4.82 -8.19 -10.30
CA MET A 41 -3.74 -8.89 -11.00
C MET A 41 -2.59 -9.26 -10.06
N LEU A 42 -2.36 -8.52 -8.97
CA LEU A 42 -1.31 -8.83 -7.96
C LEU A 42 -1.48 -10.19 -7.30
N PHE A 43 -2.69 -10.74 -7.27
CA PHE A 43 -2.96 -12.10 -6.78
C PHE A 43 -2.47 -13.21 -7.72
N LEU A 44 -1.85 -12.87 -8.86
CA LEU A 44 -1.17 -13.83 -9.73
C LEU A 44 0.34 -13.66 -9.58
N ASP A 45 1.03 -14.71 -9.12
CA ASP A 45 2.47 -14.70 -8.82
C ASP A 45 3.35 -14.12 -9.93
N GLU A 46 3.01 -14.39 -11.19
CA GLU A 46 3.77 -13.88 -12.34
C GLU A 46 3.74 -12.35 -12.41
N PHE A 47 2.57 -11.76 -12.17
CA PHE A 47 2.39 -10.31 -12.18
C PHE A 47 2.92 -9.67 -10.88
N PHE A 48 2.75 -10.34 -9.74
CA PHE A 48 3.35 -9.92 -8.48
C PHE A 48 4.87 -9.78 -8.62
N LYS A 49 5.54 -10.83 -9.11
CA LYS A 49 7.00 -10.84 -9.31
C LYS A 49 7.45 -9.78 -10.32
N ASP A 50 6.69 -9.56 -11.39
CA ASP A 50 6.97 -8.48 -12.36
C ASP A 50 6.89 -7.09 -11.72
N THR A 51 5.93 -6.89 -10.80
CA THR A 51 5.74 -5.65 -10.06
C THR A 51 6.88 -5.39 -9.07
N VAL A 52 7.34 -6.43 -8.36
CA VAL A 52 8.44 -6.33 -7.38
C VAL A 52 9.82 -6.29 -8.04
N ARG A 53 9.95 -6.78 -9.29
CA ARG A 53 11.24 -6.84 -10.01
C ARG A 53 11.93 -5.46 -10.08
N LYS A 54 13.20 -5.44 -9.71
CA LYS A 54 14.08 -4.26 -9.80
C LYS A 54 14.08 -3.66 -11.21
N GLY A 55 14.15 -2.32 -11.28
CA GLY A 55 14.14 -1.56 -12.53
C GLY A 55 12.75 -1.22 -13.07
N THR A 56 11.69 -1.53 -12.34
CA THR A 56 10.33 -1.04 -12.62
C THR A 56 9.89 -0.03 -11.56
N ASP A 57 9.19 1.03 -11.97
CA ASP A 57 8.61 2.03 -11.07
C ASP A 57 7.24 1.60 -10.50
N LYS A 58 6.75 0.40 -10.83
CA LYS A 58 5.41 -0.06 -10.48
C LYS A 58 5.18 -0.10 -8.96
N LEU A 59 6.16 -0.64 -8.22
CA LEU A 59 6.11 -0.69 -6.76
C LEU A 59 6.05 0.72 -6.16
N LYS A 60 6.87 1.63 -6.67
CA LYS A 60 6.91 3.02 -6.23
C LYS A 60 5.58 3.72 -6.44
N LEU A 61 4.93 3.52 -7.59
CA LEU A 61 3.63 4.11 -7.87
C LEU A 61 2.54 3.59 -6.94
N TRP A 62 2.54 2.30 -6.57
CA TRP A 62 1.60 1.78 -5.58
C TRP A 62 1.73 2.47 -4.23
N VAL A 63 2.96 2.69 -3.76
CA VAL A 63 3.21 3.37 -2.49
C VAL A 63 2.83 4.86 -2.57
N LEU A 64 3.16 5.54 -3.66
CA LEU A 64 2.79 6.95 -3.85
C LEU A 64 1.28 7.14 -3.93
N TYR A 65 0.56 6.27 -4.64
CA TYR A 65 -0.89 6.35 -4.76
C TYR A 65 -1.62 5.99 -3.47
N ALA A 66 -1.00 5.24 -2.55
CA ALA A 66 -1.56 5.03 -1.21
C ALA A 66 -1.66 6.34 -0.40
N ALA A 67 -0.87 7.35 -0.74
CA ALA A 67 -0.91 8.69 -0.15
C ALA A 67 -1.76 9.71 -0.95
N GLU A 68 -2.32 9.35 -2.11
CA GLU A 68 -3.06 10.31 -2.94
C GLU A 68 -4.44 10.71 -2.36
N GLU A 69 -4.95 11.87 -2.77
CA GLU A 69 -6.23 12.43 -2.31
C GLU A 69 -7.45 11.63 -2.78
N SER A 70 -7.42 10.99 -3.97
CA SER A 70 -8.58 10.23 -4.46
C SER A 70 -8.81 9.02 -3.57
N GLU A 71 -9.96 9.01 -2.88
CA GLU A 71 -10.32 7.94 -1.93
C GLU A 71 -10.32 6.57 -2.61
N ARG A 72 -10.86 6.48 -3.82
CA ARG A 72 -10.98 5.22 -4.55
C ARG A 72 -9.61 4.69 -5.00
N LEU A 73 -8.77 5.56 -5.55
CA LEU A 73 -7.41 5.17 -5.96
C LEU A 73 -6.58 4.78 -4.75
N SER A 74 -6.60 5.59 -3.71
CA SER A 74 -5.83 5.33 -2.50
C SER A 74 -6.27 4.06 -1.79
N ARG A 75 -7.57 3.80 -1.64
CA ARG A 75 -8.03 2.57 -0.97
C ARG A 75 -7.51 1.33 -1.69
N CYS A 76 -7.46 1.36 -3.03
CA CYS A 76 -6.89 0.28 -3.83
C CYS A 76 -5.37 0.20 -3.68
N ALA A 77 -4.69 1.35 -3.73
CA ALA A 77 -3.25 1.40 -3.61
C ALA A 77 -2.73 0.98 -2.23
N THR A 78 -3.47 1.33 -1.17
CA THR A 78 -3.17 0.92 0.20
C THR A 78 -3.40 -0.58 0.40
N ALA A 79 -4.40 -1.16 -0.26
CA ALA A 79 -4.58 -2.61 -0.30
C ALA A 79 -3.43 -3.31 -1.06
N ALA A 80 -3.02 -2.76 -2.20
CA ALA A 80 -1.87 -3.27 -2.95
C ALA A 80 -0.58 -3.17 -2.12
N PHE A 81 -0.38 -2.07 -1.40
CA PHE A 81 0.76 -1.89 -0.49
C PHE A 81 0.80 -2.97 0.60
N ALA A 82 -0.33 -3.28 1.24
CA ALA A 82 -0.39 -4.35 2.23
C ALA A 82 -0.02 -5.73 1.64
N ILE A 83 -0.47 -6.04 0.42
CA ILE A 83 -0.16 -7.31 -0.27
C ILE A 83 1.32 -7.36 -0.71
N LEU A 84 1.83 -6.28 -1.29
CA LEU A 84 3.20 -6.21 -1.79
C LEU A 84 4.24 -6.30 -0.67
N THR A 85 3.92 -5.77 0.50
CA THR A 85 4.82 -5.75 1.67
C THR A 85 4.94 -7.11 2.38
N GLU A 86 4.15 -8.12 1.99
CA GLU A 86 4.38 -9.50 2.40
C GLU A 86 5.72 -10.06 1.88
N ASP A 87 6.27 -9.46 0.81
CA ASP A 87 7.55 -9.82 0.24
C ASP A 87 8.70 -8.92 0.74
N VAL A 88 9.76 -9.55 1.24
CA VAL A 88 10.92 -8.85 1.83
C VAL A 88 11.69 -8.03 0.79
N ASP A 89 11.77 -8.50 -0.46
CA ASP A 89 12.48 -7.76 -1.51
C ASP A 89 11.71 -6.50 -1.92
N ALA A 90 10.36 -6.54 -1.90
CA ALA A 90 9.53 -5.36 -2.05
C ALA A 90 9.81 -4.35 -0.92
N ASN A 91 9.85 -4.78 0.34
CA ASN A 91 10.10 -3.91 1.49
C ASN A 91 11.43 -3.17 1.40
N ARG A 92 12.49 -3.89 1.03
CA ARG A 92 13.83 -3.29 0.79
C ARG A 92 13.78 -2.24 -0.29
N ARG A 93 13.15 -2.54 -1.44
CA ARG A 93 13.03 -1.58 -2.54
C ARG A 93 12.25 -0.33 -2.16
N ILE A 94 11.18 -0.47 -1.36
CA ILE A 94 10.37 0.67 -0.92
C ILE A 94 11.25 1.66 -0.15
N LEU A 95 12.01 1.19 0.84
CA LEU A 95 12.86 2.06 1.66
C LEU A 95 14.10 2.58 0.89
N ASP A 96 14.68 1.76 0.00
CA ASP A 96 15.85 2.13 -0.81
C ASP A 96 15.50 3.17 -1.91
N GLU A 97 14.37 3.02 -2.59
CA GLU A 97 14.04 3.79 -3.79
C GLU A 97 13.16 5.03 -3.50
N ILE A 98 12.41 5.03 -2.39
CA ILE A 98 11.45 6.09 -2.05
C ILE A 98 12.00 6.96 -0.92
N LYS A 99 12.78 8.00 -1.25
CA LYS A 99 13.38 8.90 -0.24
C LYS A 99 12.38 9.56 0.72
N SER A 100 11.16 9.80 0.27
CA SER A 100 10.09 10.43 1.05
C SER A 100 9.15 9.41 1.73
N TRP A 101 9.58 8.16 1.87
CA TRP A 101 8.80 7.12 2.54
C TRP A 101 8.28 7.52 3.93
N PRO A 102 8.99 8.30 4.79
CA PRO A 102 8.47 8.64 6.11
C PRO A 102 7.22 9.52 6.04
N ASP A 103 7.18 10.45 5.08
CA ASP A 103 6.05 11.36 4.91
C ASP A 103 4.85 10.63 4.30
N ILE A 104 5.09 9.76 3.32
CA ILE A 104 4.06 8.89 2.73
C ILE A 104 3.44 7.98 3.80
N PHE A 105 4.27 7.37 4.65
CA PHE A 105 3.77 6.51 5.73
C PHE A 105 3.00 7.30 6.79
N LYS A 106 3.41 8.55 7.07
CA LYS A 106 2.67 9.46 7.94
C LYS A 106 1.28 9.75 7.38
N GLU A 107 1.17 10.07 6.09
CA GLU A 107 -0.11 10.30 5.43
C GLU A 107 -1.02 9.07 5.45
N ILE A 108 -0.46 7.89 5.13
CA ILE A 108 -1.18 6.62 5.18
C ILE A 108 -1.68 6.32 6.61
N ALA A 109 -0.84 6.51 7.62
CA ALA A 109 -1.17 6.25 9.02
C ALA A 109 -2.20 7.24 9.60
N MET A 110 -2.29 8.45 9.06
CA MET A 110 -3.23 9.49 9.52
C MET A 110 -4.51 9.58 8.69
N ARG A 111 -4.76 8.63 7.76
CA ARG A 111 -5.99 8.61 6.97
C ARG A 111 -7.24 8.53 7.84
N GLU A 112 -8.26 9.27 7.43
CA GLU A 112 -9.59 9.24 8.05
C GLU A 112 -10.37 7.96 7.71
N ASP A 113 -10.17 7.39 6.51
CA ASP A 113 -10.79 6.12 6.10
C ASP A 113 -10.22 4.96 6.92
N PRO A 114 -11.02 4.32 7.81
CA PRO A 114 -10.51 3.31 8.72
C PRO A 114 -9.93 2.08 8.01
N GLU A 115 -10.51 1.68 6.87
CA GLU A 115 -10.03 0.53 6.11
C GLU A 115 -8.70 0.80 5.43
N SER A 116 -8.54 1.97 4.81
CA SER A 116 -7.25 2.38 4.23
C SER A 116 -6.20 2.54 5.32
N GLN A 117 -6.53 3.20 6.44
CA GLN A 117 -5.60 3.33 7.57
C GLN A 117 -5.16 1.96 8.08
N ARG A 118 -6.09 1.04 8.35
CA ARG A 118 -5.78 -0.31 8.84
C ARG A 118 -4.87 -1.09 7.89
N ARG A 119 -5.17 -1.08 6.58
CA ARG A 119 -4.34 -1.76 5.57
C ARG A 119 -2.97 -1.11 5.42
N GLY A 120 -2.91 0.22 5.52
CA GLY A 120 -1.68 0.97 5.50
C GLY A 120 -0.77 0.63 6.66
N LEU A 121 -1.33 0.60 7.87
CA LEU A 121 -0.63 0.17 9.09
C LEU A 121 -0.18 -1.29 9.00
N MET A 122 -0.99 -2.18 8.41
CA MET A 122 -0.58 -3.56 8.15
C MET A 122 0.64 -3.62 7.22
N GLY A 123 0.67 -2.82 6.15
CA GLY A 123 1.84 -2.79 5.28
C GLY A 123 3.10 -2.25 5.96
N ILE A 124 2.96 -1.23 6.82
CA ILE A 124 4.08 -0.72 7.64
C ILE A 124 4.56 -1.78 8.63
N ALA A 125 3.64 -2.51 9.27
CA ALA A 125 3.96 -3.59 10.19
C ALA A 125 4.72 -4.73 9.47
N ASN A 126 4.26 -5.13 8.28
CA ASN A 126 4.94 -6.14 7.46
C ASN A 126 6.40 -5.74 7.16
N ILE A 127 6.65 -4.46 6.84
CA ILE A 127 8.02 -3.96 6.62
C ILE A 127 8.86 -4.11 7.89
N MET A 128 8.33 -3.71 9.05
CA MET A 128 9.03 -3.81 10.33
C MET A 128 9.31 -5.27 10.74
N GLU A 129 8.40 -6.19 10.45
CA GLU A 129 8.55 -7.62 10.76
C GLU A 129 9.48 -8.35 9.79
N SER A 130 9.69 -7.80 8.58
CA SER A 130 10.44 -8.47 7.52
C SER A 130 11.95 -8.48 7.71
N ASP A 131 12.55 -7.40 8.21
CA ASP A 131 14.01 -7.25 8.32
C ASP A 131 14.36 -6.27 9.46
N GLU A 132 15.29 -6.65 10.33
CA GLU A 132 15.72 -5.84 11.49
C GLU A 132 16.28 -4.47 11.09
N LYS A 133 16.92 -4.36 9.91
CA LYS A 133 17.47 -3.08 9.44
C LYS A 133 16.35 -2.13 9.05
N LEU A 134 15.36 -2.62 8.32
CA LEU A 134 14.20 -1.84 7.91
C LEU A 134 13.38 -1.40 9.13
N CYS A 135 13.25 -2.29 10.12
CA CYS A 135 12.65 -1.96 11.40
C CYS A 135 13.42 -0.84 12.12
N ALA A 136 14.74 -0.92 12.19
CA ALA A 136 15.56 0.12 12.81
C ALA A 136 15.41 1.48 12.12
N GLU A 137 15.33 1.51 10.78
CA GLU A 137 15.07 2.74 10.02
C GLU A 137 13.70 3.34 10.36
N ILE A 138 12.65 2.52 10.42
CA ILE A 138 11.30 2.97 10.80
C ILE A 138 11.29 3.51 12.23
N VAL A 139 11.89 2.79 13.18
CA VAL A 139 11.98 3.20 14.59
C VAL A 139 12.77 4.49 14.78
N ALA A 140 13.84 4.71 13.98
CA ALA A 140 14.65 5.92 14.04
C ALA A 140 13.92 7.16 13.47
N SER A 141 12.88 6.95 12.67
CA SER A 141 12.15 8.00 11.96
C SER A 141 10.95 8.54 12.76
N GLU A 142 10.40 9.65 12.28
CA GLU A 142 9.25 10.31 12.95
C GLU A 142 7.95 9.50 12.87
N ILE A 143 7.79 8.61 11.88
CA ILE A 143 6.56 7.80 11.76
C ILE A 143 6.36 6.93 12.99
N PHE A 144 7.42 6.44 13.63
CA PHE A 144 7.28 5.63 14.85
C PHE A 144 6.56 6.37 15.97
N ARG A 145 6.79 7.67 16.13
CA ARG A 145 6.08 8.50 17.12
C ARG A 145 4.59 8.60 16.81
N VAL A 146 4.24 8.72 15.52
CA VAL A 146 2.86 8.74 15.05
C VAL A 146 2.18 7.39 15.31
N LEU A 147 2.85 6.27 15.01
CA LEU A 147 2.35 4.94 15.30
C LEU A 147 2.04 4.74 16.80
N VAL A 148 2.97 5.15 17.67
CA VAL A 148 2.79 5.10 19.14
C VAL A 148 1.64 6.02 19.60
N ALA A 149 1.42 7.16 18.94
CA ALA A 149 0.28 8.03 19.26
C ALA A 149 -1.05 7.37 18.87
N ILE A 150 -1.11 6.72 17.69
CA ILE A 150 -2.31 6.01 17.20
C ILE A 150 -2.69 4.87 18.14
N THR A 151 -1.72 4.04 18.59
CA THR A 151 -2.02 2.93 19.51
C THR A 151 -2.57 3.41 20.85
N LYS A 152 -1.98 4.47 21.42
CA LYS A 152 -2.47 5.09 22.67
C LYS A 152 -3.86 5.71 22.54
N LEU A 153 -4.22 6.21 21.36
CA LEU A 153 -5.57 6.71 21.09
C LEU A 153 -6.58 5.56 20.98
N GLY A 154 -6.18 4.45 20.35
CA GLY A 154 -6.98 3.22 20.30
C GLY A 154 -7.35 2.70 21.68
N GLU A 155 -6.34 2.51 22.56
CA GLU A 155 -6.55 2.06 23.94
C GLU A 155 -7.47 2.98 24.74
N LYS A 156 -7.32 4.31 24.58
CA LYS A 156 -8.20 5.30 25.23
C LYS A 156 -9.63 5.26 24.70
N ASN A 157 -9.81 5.01 23.41
CA ASN A 157 -11.13 4.90 22.79
C ASN A 157 -11.84 3.62 23.23
N GLU A 158 -11.12 2.50 23.38
CA GLU A 158 -11.68 1.26 23.92
C GLU A 158 -12.01 1.37 25.42
N ALA A 159 -11.13 1.98 26.22
CA ALA A 159 -11.38 2.22 27.64
C ALA A 159 -12.59 3.15 27.88
N ARG A 160 -12.82 4.13 26.99
CA ARG A 160 -14.02 4.99 27.05
C ARG A 160 -15.30 4.25 26.68
N LYS A 161 -15.28 3.37 25.67
CA LYS A 161 -16.44 2.54 25.32
C LYS A 161 -16.86 1.64 26.49
N GLY A 162 -15.89 0.99 27.15
CA GLY A 162 -16.14 0.16 28.33
C GLY A 162 -16.66 0.94 29.56
N ALA A 163 -16.39 2.24 29.65
CA ALA A 163 -16.90 3.09 30.74
C ALA A 163 -18.31 3.63 30.50
N THR A 164 -18.78 3.68 29.25
CA THR A 164 -20.16 4.06 28.88
C THR A 164 -21.14 2.88 28.88
N GLU A 165 -20.65 1.65 28.97
CA GLU A 165 -21.45 0.42 29.00
C GLU A 165 -21.65 -0.14 30.44
N GLN A 166 -21.33 0.65 31.48
CA GLN A 166 -21.55 0.32 32.90
C GLN A 166 -22.58 1.24 33.56
#